data_AF-A0A1J3CEN6-F1
#
_entry.id   AF-A0A1J3CEN6-F1
#
_cell.length_a   1.000
_cell.length_b   1.000
_cell.length_c   1.000
_cell.angle_alpha   90.00
_cell.angle_beta   90.00
_cell.angle_gamma   90.00
#
_symmetry.space_group_name_H-M   'P 1'
#
loop_
_entity.id
_entity.type
_entity.pdbx_description
1 polymer ?
#
loop_
_entity_poly.entity_id
_entity_poly.type
_entity_poly.pdbx_seq_one_letter_code
_entity_poly.pdbx_strand_id
1 'polypeptide(L)'
;FSSMPEWSVVSMNALIAGYSQNNLEEAVVLFQEMLARGVNPSEITFATIVEACHKPESLTLGTQFHGQVIKRGASYEGEYLGISLVGLYMNSRRMAEACALFTELP
;
A
#
# COMPACT_ATOMS: atom_id res chain seq x y z
N PHE A 1 -4.17 -10.65 19.09
CA PHE A 1 -3.87 -11.10 17.71
C PHE A 1 -2.81 -12.20 17.63
N SER A 2 -1.84 -12.26 18.54
CA SER A 2 -0.84 -13.34 18.68
C SER A 2 -1.41 -14.75 18.91
N SER A 3 -2.73 -14.89 19.09
CA SER A 3 -3.43 -16.16 19.29
C SER A 3 -4.35 -16.55 18.13
N MET A 4 -4.34 -15.83 16.99
CA MET A 4 -5.13 -16.25 15.83
C MET A 4 -4.47 -17.47 15.17
N PRO A 5 -5.20 -18.60 15.02
CA PRO A 5 -4.63 -19.86 14.55
C PRO A 5 -4.24 -19.81 13.07
N GLU A 6 -4.91 -19.00 12.25
CA GLU A 6 -4.54 -18.73 10.86
C GLU A 6 -4.69 -17.25 10.53
N TRP A 7 -3.70 -16.71 9.83
CA TRP A 7 -3.69 -15.33 9.36
C TRP A 7 -4.16 -15.30 7.92
N SER A 8 -5.37 -14.80 7.68
CA SER A 8 -5.90 -14.59 6.33
C SER A 8 -5.51 -13.22 5.78
N VAL A 9 -5.51 -13.06 4.46
CA VAL A 9 -5.35 -11.75 3.79
C VAL A 9 -6.32 -10.72 4.36
N VAL A 10 -7.56 -11.11 4.63
CA VAL A 10 -8.59 -10.22 5.18
C VAL A 10 -8.23 -9.76 6.60
N SER A 11 -7.83 -10.70 7.46
CA SER A 11 -7.42 -10.41 8.85
C SER A 11 -6.21 -9.47 8.89
N MET A 12 -5.25 -9.69 7.99
CA MET A 12 -4.03 -8.88 7.88
C MET A 12 -4.32 -7.48 7.36
N ASN A 13 -5.18 -7.37 6.34
CA ASN A 13 -5.59 -6.08 5.82
C ASN A 13 -6.33 -5.25 6.87
N ALA A 14 -7.20 -5.87 7.68
CA ALA A 14 -7.87 -5.19 8.78
C ALA A 14 -6.86 -4.64 9.81
N LEU A 15 -5.84 -5.42 10.16
CA LEU A 15 -4.79 -4.98 11.07
C LEU A 15 -3.94 -3.86 10.48
N ILE A 16 -3.47 -4.04 9.24
CA ILE A 16 -2.68 -3.04 8.52
C ILE A 16 -3.44 -1.73 8.43
N ALA A 17 -4.74 -1.76 8.08
CA ALA A 17 -5.59 -0.57 8.04
C ALA A 17 -5.76 0.10 9.42
N GLY A 18 -5.89 -0.69 10.48
CA GLY A 18 -5.96 -0.17 11.84
C GLY A 18 -4.68 0.57 12.26
N TYR A 19 -3.51 0.04 11.89
CA TYR A 19 -2.22 0.65 12.22
C TYR A 19 -1.83 1.78 11.28
N SER A 20 -2.20 1.73 10.00
CA SER A 20 -1.71 2.68 8.97
C SER A 20 -2.03 4.15 9.29
N GLN A 21 -3.12 4.41 10.01
CA GLN A 21 -3.54 5.77 10.38
C GLN A 21 -2.68 6.42 11.47
N ASN A 22 -2.13 5.63 12.40
CA ASN A 22 -1.49 6.15 13.62
C ASN A 22 -0.06 5.64 13.83
N ASN A 23 0.28 4.51 13.23
CA ASN A 23 1.57 3.84 13.37
C ASN A 23 1.91 3.10 12.07
N LEU A 24 2.38 3.87 11.08
CA LEU A 24 2.79 3.36 9.77
C LEU A 24 3.92 2.33 9.88
N GLU A 25 4.83 2.47 10.85
CA GLU A 25 5.90 1.50 11.09
C GLU A 25 5.33 0.12 11.43
N GLU A 26 4.36 0.05 12.35
CA GLU A 26 3.70 -1.21 12.71
C GLU A 26 2.91 -1.81 11.52
N ALA A 27 2.28 -0.96 10.70
CA ALA A 27 1.62 -1.41 9.49
C ALA A 27 2.61 -2.05 8.49
N VAL A 28 3.83 -1.49 8.37
CA VAL A 28 4.89 -2.07 7.54
C VAL A 28 5.43 -3.37 8.13
N VAL A 29 5.60 -3.46 9.45
CA VAL A 29 6.00 -4.70 10.13
C VAL A 29 4.98 -5.81 9.85
N LEU A 30 3.69 -5.51 9.97
CA LEU A 30 2.62 -6.47 9.64
C LEU A 30 2.62 -6.89 8.16
N PHE A 31 2.91 -5.96 7.25
CA PHE A 31 3.09 -6.29 5.84
C PHE A 31 4.29 -7.23 5.61
N GLN A 32 5.42 -6.98 6.25
CA GLN A 32 6.60 -7.86 6.15
C GLN A 32 6.29 -9.25 6.69
N GLU A 33 5.57 -9.31 7.79
CA GLU A 33 5.15 -10.56 8.41
C GLU A 33 4.16 -11.34 7.52
N MET A 34 3.29 -10.64 6.78
CA MET A 34 2.41 -11.23 5.76
C MET A 34 3.23 -11.99 4.72
N LEU A 35 4.29 -11.35 4.21
CA LEU A 35 5.21 -11.94 3.25
C LEU A 35 6.00 -13.11 3.83
N ALA A 36 6.52 -12.98 5.06
CA ALA A 36 7.28 -14.03 5.73
C ALA A 36 6.46 -15.30 5.95
N ARG A 37 5.15 -15.16 6.12
CA ARG A 37 4.20 -16.28 6.24
C ARG A 37 3.69 -16.83 4.90
N GLY A 38 4.14 -16.30 3.78
CA GLY A 38 3.69 -16.71 2.44
C GLY A 38 2.26 -16.26 2.12
N VAL A 39 1.70 -15.33 2.88
CA VAL A 39 0.39 -14.73 2.58
C VAL A 39 0.62 -13.63 1.54
N ASN A 40 -0.01 -13.74 0.38
CA ASN A 40 0.20 -12.78 -0.70
C ASN A 40 -0.60 -11.49 -0.45
N PRO A 41 0.02 -10.30 -0.42
CA PRO A 41 -0.68 -9.02 -0.29
C PRO A 41 -1.70 -8.84 -1.41
N SER A 42 -2.88 -8.32 -1.06
CA SER A 42 -3.88 -7.93 -2.05
C SER A 42 -3.71 -6.46 -2.42
N GLU A 43 -4.45 -6.03 -3.43
CA GLU A 43 -4.52 -4.63 -3.82
C GLU A 43 -4.89 -3.72 -2.64
N ILE A 44 -5.87 -4.13 -1.83
CA ILE A 44 -6.28 -3.41 -0.61
C ILE A 44 -5.08 -3.21 0.32
N THR A 45 -4.23 -4.24 0.50
CA THR A 45 -3.03 -4.13 1.32
C THR A 45 -2.13 -2.98 0.85
N PHE A 46 -1.87 -2.91 -0.46
CA PHE A 46 -1.04 -1.86 -1.04
C PHE A 46 -1.72 -0.49 -0.96
N ALA A 47 -3.00 -0.40 -1.31
CA ALA A 47 -3.76 0.85 -1.29
C ALA A 47 -3.74 1.48 0.11
N THR A 48 -3.99 0.67 1.15
CA THR A 48 -3.97 1.10 2.56
C THR A 48 -2.61 1.64 3.00
N ILE A 49 -1.51 0.98 2.63
CA ILE A 49 -0.16 1.42 3.04
C ILE A 49 0.26 2.67 2.26
N VAL A 50 -0.02 2.70 0.95
CA VAL A 50 0.28 3.85 0.08
C VAL A 50 -0.47 5.10 0.54
N GLU A 51 -1.74 4.96 0.92
CA GLU A 51 -2.54 6.06 1.45
C GLU A 51 -1.93 6.64 2.74
N ALA A 52 -1.45 5.78 3.64
CA ALA A 52 -0.74 6.23 4.84
C ALA A 52 0.62 6.88 4.56
N CYS A 53 1.16 6.74 3.34
CA CYS A 53 2.41 7.37 2.92
C CYS A 53 2.24 8.77 2.30
N HIS A 54 1.05 9.38 2.36
CA HIS A 54 0.80 10.71 1.76
C HIS A 54 1.59 11.86 2.39
N LYS A 55 2.14 11.68 3.59
CA LYS A 55 2.98 12.69 4.23
C LYS A 55 4.38 12.75 3.58
N PRO A 56 5.00 13.94 3.46
CA PRO A 56 6.32 14.09 2.84
C PRO A 56 7.40 13.19 3.44
N GLU A 57 7.39 13.00 4.76
CA GLU A 57 8.32 12.12 5.48
C GLU A 57 8.20 10.64 5.09
N SER A 58 7.03 10.21 4.61
CA SER A 58 6.73 8.83 4.24
C SER A 58 6.76 8.60 2.72
N LEU A 59 7.04 9.62 1.92
CA LEU A 59 7.02 9.52 0.46
C LEU A 59 7.96 8.44 -0.06
N THR A 60 9.19 8.39 0.45
CA THR A 60 10.18 7.40 0.05
C THR A 60 9.63 5.99 0.22
N LEU A 61 8.96 5.73 1.35
CA LEU A 61 8.30 4.45 1.60
C LEU A 61 7.16 4.19 0.60
N GLY A 62 6.28 5.16 0.37
CA GLY A 62 5.20 5.04 -0.61
C GLY A 62 5.71 4.68 -2.01
N THR A 63 6.83 5.28 -2.45
CA THR A 63 7.44 4.96 -3.75
C THR A 63 8.06 3.56 -3.79
N GLN A 64 8.56 3.04 -2.66
CA GLN A 64 9.01 1.66 -2.57
C GLN A 64 7.84 0.69 -2.72
N PHE A 65 6.69 1.00 -2.10
CA PHE A 65 5.47 0.21 -2.29
C PHE A 65 4.96 0.27 -3.73
N HIS A 66 5.00 1.43 -4.39
CA HIS A 66 4.71 1.51 -5.83
C HIS A 66 5.63 0.59 -6.65
N GLY A 67 6.94 0.57 -6.36
CA GLY A 67 7.86 -0.36 -7.00
C GLY A 67 7.53 -1.85 -6.74
N GLN A 68 7.00 -2.19 -5.57
CA GLN A 68 6.52 -3.55 -5.26
C GLN A 68 5.26 -3.91 -6.06
N VAL A 69 4.33 -2.96 -6.24
CA VAL A 69 3.13 -3.13 -7.07
C VAL A 69 3.54 -3.48 -8.51
N ILE A 70 4.44 -2.68 -9.11
CA ILE A 70 4.95 -2.92 -10.47
C ILE A 70 5.64 -4.29 -10.58
N LYS A 71 6.53 -4.63 -9.63
CA LYS A 71 7.25 -5.91 -9.64
C LYS A 71 6.34 -7.13 -9.56
N ARG A 72 5.18 -6.99 -8.93
CA ARG A 72 4.19 -8.08 -8.79
C ARG A 72 3.24 -8.18 -9.98
N GLY A 73 3.37 -7.29 -10.96
CA GLY A 73 2.44 -7.20 -12.09
C GLY A 73 1.02 -6.90 -11.63
N ALA A 74 0.86 -6.21 -10.49
CA ALA A 74 -0.45 -5.83 -10.01
C ALA A 74 -1.07 -4.83 -10.97
N SER A 75 -2.32 -5.11 -11.34
CA SER A 75 -3.14 -4.23 -12.16
C SER A 75 -3.60 -3.03 -11.35
N TYR A 76 -3.68 -1.86 -11.99
CA TYR A 76 -4.32 -0.67 -11.42
C TYR A 76 -5.84 -0.67 -11.64
N GLU A 77 -6.41 -1.78 -12.13
CA GLU A 77 -7.84 -1.93 -12.44
C GLU A 77 -8.76 -1.86 -11.22
N GLY A 78 -8.23 -2.05 -10.01
CA GLY A 78 -9.06 -1.89 -8.83
C GLY A 78 -9.23 -0.44 -8.40
N GLU A 79 -10.33 -0.21 -7.68
CA GLU A 79 -10.91 1.11 -7.46
C GLU A 79 -10.02 2.03 -6.61
N TYR A 80 -9.12 1.48 -5.78
CA TYR A 80 -8.46 2.24 -4.73
C TYR A 80 -6.95 2.41 -4.92
N LEU A 81 -6.23 1.41 -5.49
CA LEU A 81 -4.76 1.49 -5.54
C LEU A 81 -4.27 2.59 -6.48
N GLY A 82 -4.86 2.69 -7.67
CA GLY A 82 -4.50 3.72 -8.65
C GLY A 82 -4.69 5.14 -8.10
N ILE A 83 -5.84 5.40 -7.48
CA ILE A 83 -6.16 6.70 -6.87
C ILE A 83 -5.18 7.02 -5.72
N SER A 84 -4.90 6.04 -4.85
CA SER A 84 -3.95 6.22 -3.75
C SER A 84 -2.53 6.56 -4.22
N LEU A 85 -2.08 5.94 -5.32
CA LEU A 85 -0.79 6.22 -5.95
C LEU A 85 -0.75 7.62 -6.59
N VAL A 86 -1.81 8.02 -7.30
CA VAL A 86 -1.93 9.37 -7.83
C VAL A 86 -1.85 10.40 -6.70
N GLY A 87 -2.59 10.19 -5.60
CA GLY A 87 -2.55 11.03 -4.40
C GLY A 87 -1.15 11.14 -3.77
N LEU A 88 -0.42 10.02 -3.69
CA LEU A 88 0.96 9.99 -3.20
C LEU A 88 1.88 10.91 -4.03
N TYR A 89 1.78 10.86 -5.36
CA TYR A 89 2.62 11.67 -6.25
C TYR A 89 2.18 13.14 -6.29
N MET A 90 0.87 13.42 -6.19
CA MET A 90 0.37 14.79 -6.07
C MET A 90 0.86 15.47 -4.79
N ASN A 91 0.77 14.79 -3.65
CA ASN A 91 1.17 15.33 -2.34
C ASN A 91 2.68 15.56 -2.23
N SER A 92 3.47 14.85 -3.03
CA SER A 92 4.92 15.02 -3.14
C SER A 92 5.37 15.99 -4.23
N ARG A 93 4.43 16.69 -4.88
CA ARG A 93 4.69 17.63 -5.99
C ARG A 93 5.35 16.98 -7.22
N ARG A 94 5.22 15.66 -7.36
CA ARG A 94 5.70 14.85 -8.48
C ARG A 94 4.62 14.73 -9.55
N MET A 95 4.24 15.88 -10.11
CA MET A 95 3.07 16.00 -10.98
C MET A 95 3.20 15.21 -12.28
N ALA A 96 4.41 15.08 -12.83
CA ALA A 96 4.63 14.30 -14.05
C ALA A 96 4.27 12.82 -13.83
N GLU A 97 4.70 12.24 -12.71
CA GLU A 97 4.39 10.86 -12.33
C GLU A 97 2.90 10.68 -11.99
N ALA A 98 2.28 11.65 -11.32
CA ALA A 98 0.85 11.64 -11.06
C ALA A 98 0.02 11.63 -12.36
N CYS A 99 0.38 12.49 -13.33
CA CYS A 99 -0.30 12.55 -14.62
C CYS A 99 -0.08 11.29 -15.46
N ALA A 100 1.13 10.73 -15.44
CA ALA A 100 1.44 9.47 -16.12
C ALA A 100 0.55 8.34 -15.59
N LEU A 101 0.54 8.14 -14.27
CA LEU A 101 -0.32 7.14 -13.63
C LEU A 101 -1.81 7.37 -13.92
N PHE A 102 -2.28 8.61 -13.83
CA PHE A 102 -3.68 8.92 -14.12
C PHE A 102 -4.10 8.53 -15.55
N THR A 103 -3.17 8.59 -16.51
CA THR A 103 -3.42 8.19 -17.91
C THR A 103 -3.42 6.67 -18.08
N GLU A 104 -2.79 5.93 -17.16
CA GLU A 104 -2.75 4.46 -17.14
C GLU A 104 -3.96 3.84 -16.42
N LEU A 105 -4.74 4.63 -15.68
CA LEU A 105 -5.98 4.16 -15.05
C LEU A 105 -7.05 3.87 -16.13
N PRO A 106 -7.85 2.81 -15.97
CA PRO A 106 -8.91 2.44 -16.92
C PRO A 106 -10.08 3.43 -16.97
#